data_AF-A0A1E5JZB8-F1
#
_entry.id   AF-A0A1E5JZB8-F1
#
_cell.length_a   1.000
_cell.length_b   1.000
_cell.length_c   1.000
_cell.angle_alpha   90.00
_cell.angle_beta   90.00
_cell.angle_gamma   90.00
#
_symmetry.space_group_name_H-M   'P 1'
#
loop_
_entity.id
_entity.type
_entity.pdbx_description
1 polymer ?
#
loop_
_entity_poly.entity_id
_entity_poly.type
_entity_poly.pdbx_seq_one_letter_code
_entity_poly.pdbx_strand_id
1 'polypeptide(L)'
;MPLGVYISLLWKTLRLEHVALIIFLSSLTIEISQLALGSLGFVISRSFDVDNLILNTLGEAIGYIIAQYLLSVCKKKTLKVS
;
A
#
# COMPACT_ATOMS: atom_id res chain seq x y z
N MET A 1 -2.71 2.98 -1.66
CA MET A 1 -3.51 2.04 -2.50
C MET A 1 -2.73 1.46 -3.68
N PRO A 2 -2.02 2.23 -4.53
CA PRO A 2 -1.28 1.64 -5.65
C PRO A 2 -0.12 0.75 -5.21
N LEU A 3 0.53 1.02 -4.07
CA LEU A 3 1.68 0.23 -3.60
C LEU A 3 1.26 -1.16 -3.12
N GLY A 4 0.18 -1.26 -2.35
CA GLY A 4 -0.36 -2.54 -1.89
C GLY A 4 -0.75 -3.48 -3.04
N VAL A 5 -1.35 -2.94 -4.11
CA VAL A 5 -1.69 -3.70 -5.32
C VAL A 5 -0.41 -4.09 -6.10
N TYR A 6 0.55 -3.17 -6.21
CA TYR A 6 1.81 -3.41 -6.90
C TYR A 6 2.64 -4.53 -6.23
N ILE A 7 2.68 -4.56 -4.89
CA ILE A 7 3.35 -5.62 -4.12
C ILE A 7 2.68 -6.98 -4.36
N SER A 8 1.34 -7.03 -4.40
CA SER A 8 0.59 -8.27 -4.70
C SER A 8 0.90 -8.81 -6.11
N LEU A 9 1.14 -7.93 -7.09
CA LEU A 9 1.50 -8.31 -8.45
C LEU A 9 2.96 -8.76 -8.58
N LEU A 10 3.91 -8.05 -7.96
CA LEU A 10 5.35 -8.35 -8.06
C LEU A 10 5.76 -9.55 -7.22
N TRP A 11 5.23 -9.68 -6.00
CA TRP A 11 5.66 -10.69 -5.03
C TRP A 11 4.48 -11.56 -4.58
N LYS A 12 4.34 -12.72 -5.23
CA LYS A 12 3.32 -13.73 -4.88
C LYS A 12 3.48 -14.37 -3.50
N THR A 13 4.66 -14.27 -2.88
CA THR A 13 5.03 -15.10 -1.71
C THR A 13 5.56 -14.29 -0.52
N LEU A 14 5.33 -12.97 -0.49
CA LEU A 14 5.71 -12.19 0.69
C LEU A 14 4.76 -12.49 1.86
N ARG A 15 5.34 -12.70 3.05
CA ARG A 15 4.59 -12.85 4.30
C ARG A 15 3.84 -11.55 4.59
N LEU A 16 2.60 -11.67 5.08
CA LEU A 16 1.74 -10.52 5.39
C LEU A 16 2.41 -9.49 6.32
N GLU A 17 3.21 -9.95 7.28
CA GLU A 17 3.96 -9.10 8.20
C GLU A 17 4.95 -8.17 7.48
N HIS A 18 5.61 -8.68 6.43
CA HIS A 18 6.59 -7.91 5.67
C HIS A 18 5.88 -6.91 4.74
N VAL A 19 4.75 -7.31 4.18
CA VAL A 19 3.89 -6.43 3.38
C VAL A 19 3.37 -5.29 4.24
N ALA A 20 2.87 -5.59 5.45
CA ALA A 20 2.40 -4.58 6.40
C ALA A 20 3.52 -3.60 6.80
N LEU A 21 4.72 -4.10 7.07
CA LEU A 21 5.88 -3.25 7.37
C LEU A 21 6.26 -2.34 6.21
N ILE A 22 6.31 -2.86 4.97
CA ILE A 22 6.65 -2.06 3.78
C ILE A 22 5.59 -0.97 3.55
N ILE A 23 4.31 -1.35 3.63
CA ILE A 23 3.18 -0.42 3.51
C ILE A 23 3.27 0.68 4.57
N PHE A 24 3.50 0.31 5.84
CA PHE A 24 3.63 1.25 6.94
C PHE A 24 4.83 2.18 6.76
N LEU A 25 6.02 1.64 6.48
CA LEU A 25 7.24 2.41 6.25
C LEU A 25 7.10 3.36 5.06
N SER A 26 6.45 2.91 3.98
CA SER A 26 6.21 3.76 2.82
C SER A 26 5.24 4.91 3.13
N SER A 27 4.13 4.64 3.84
CA SER A 27 3.20 5.69 4.28
C SER A 27 3.86 6.67 5.24
N LEU A 28 4.68 6.16 6.18
CA LEU A 28 5.46 6.99 7.11
C LEU A 28 6.47 7.87 6.38
N THR A 29 7.16 7.31 5.37
CA THR A 29 8.13 8.07 4.56
C THR A 29 7.44 9.18 3.79
N ILE A 30 6.23 8.94 3.25
CA ILE A 30 5.45 9.95 2.52
C ILE A 30 5.02 11.09 3.46
N GLU A 31 4.46 10.77 4.62
CA GLU A 31 4.05 11.77 5.64
C GLU A 31 5.26 12.61 6.10
N ILE A 32 6.39 11.98 6.42
CA ILE A 32 7.62 12.70 6.82
C ILE A 32 8.13 13.58 5.67
N SER A 33 8.13 13.07 4.44
CA SER A 33 8.56 13.85 3.27
C SER A 33 7.66 15.05 3.03
N GLN A 34 6.34 14.89 3.18
CA GLN A 34 5.37 15.98 3.07
C GLN A 34 5.56 17.01 4.17
N LEU A 35 5.83 16.59 5.40
CA LEU A 35 6.12 17.49 6.52
C LEU A 35 7.43 18.27 6.30
N ALA A 36 8.50 17.58 5.89
CA ALA A 36 9.80 18.18 5.64
C ALA A 36 9.76 19.15 4.44
N LEU A 37 9.20 18.73 3.31
CA LEU A 37 9.09 19.59 2.12
C LEU A 37 8.05 20.70 2.29
N GLY A 38 6.99 20.44 3.07
CA GLY A 38 5.99 21.43 3.43
C GLY A 38 6.54 22.53 4.33
N SER A 39 7.36 22.17 5.32
CA SER A 39 8.03 23.16 6.18
C SER A 39 9.06 24.00 5.41
N LEU A 40 9.63 23.47 4.33
CA LEU A 40 10.50 24.19 3.40
C LEU A 40 9.73 24.99 2.31
N GLY A 41 8.41 24.88 2.25
CA GLY A 41 7.56 25.60 1.29
C GLY A 41 7.54 25.04 -0.13
N PHE A 42 8.12 23.84 -0.37
CA PHE A 42 8.11 23.18 -1.68
C PHE A 42 6.78 22.49 -2.00
N VAL A 43 6.03 22.09 -0.98
CA VAL A 43 4.74 21.38 -1.09
C VAL A 43 3.74 22.05 -0.16
N ILE A 44 2.44 21.92 -0.45
CA ILE A 44 1.39 22.36 0.46
C ILE A 44 1.57 21.62 1.79
N SER A 45 2.03 22.37 2.80
CA SER A 45 2.28 21.84 4.13
C SER A 45 0.96 21.40 4.74
N ARG A 46 0.87 20.10 5.06
CA ARG A 46 -0.23 19.54 5.84
C ARG A 46 0.31 19.17 7.21
N SER A 47 -0.49 19.40 8.26
CA SER A 47 -0.16 18.90 9.58
C SER A 47 0.03 17.40 9.52
N PHE A 48 1.10 16.91 10.16
CA PHE A 48 1.31 15.49 10.37
C PHE A 48 0.11 14.94 11.13
N ASP A 49 -0.61 14.02 10.49
CA ASP A 49 -1.92 13.59 10.93
C ASP A 49 -1.91 12.06 11.04
N VAL A 50 -1.94 11.60 12.29
CA VAL A 50 -1.81 10.17 12.60
C VAL A 50 -2.98 9.38 12.01
N ASP A 51 -4.16 10.00 11.92
CA ASP A 51 -5.32 9.39 11.26
C ASP A 51 -5.04 9.12 9.78
N ASN A 52 -4.40 10.05 9.06
CA ASN A 52 -3.97 9.82 7.67
C ASN A 52 -2.93 8.69 7.55
N LEU A 53 -1.96 8.59 8.47
CA LEU A 53 -0.98 7.49 8.46
C LEU A 53 -1.66 6.13 8.64
N ILE A 54 -2.60 6.03 9.59
CA ILE A 54 -3.36 4.81 9.87
C ILE A 54 -4.26 4.47 8.67
N LEU A 55 -4.98 5.44 8.13
CA LEU A 55 -5.90 5.25 7.00
C LEU A 55 -5.16 4.80 5.74
N ASN A 56 -3.96 5.36 5.49
CA ASN A 56 -3.15 5.00 4.33
C ASN A 56 -2.58 3.59 4.47
N THR A 57 -2.12 3.22 5.67
CA THR A 57 -1.65 1.85 6.00
C THR A 57 -2.77 0.82 5.86
N LEU A 58 -3.96 1.10 6.40
CA LEU A 58 -5.13 0.22 6.30
C LEU A 58 -5.64 0.10 4.86
N GLY A 59 -5.75 1.22 4.14
CA GLY A 59 -6.20 1.23 2.75
C GLY A 59 -5.29 0.46 1.81
N GLU A 60 -3.97 0.52 2.02
CA GLU A 60 -2.99 -0.30 1.30
C GLU A 60 -3.10 -1.79 1.63
N ALA A 61 -3.26 -2.14 2.91
CA ALA A 61 -3.43 -3.54 3.34
C ALA A 61 -4.70 -4.16 2.75
N ILE A 62 -5.82 -3.41 2.77
CA ILE A 62 -7.08 -3.82 2.13
C ILE A 62 -6.88 -4.00 0.62
N GLY A 63 -6.18 -3.06 -0.03
CA GLY A 63 -5.85 -3.14 -1.45
C GLY A 63 -5.05 -4.40 -1.81
N TYR A 64 -4.06 -4.77 -0.98
CA TYR A 64 -3.30 -6.00 -1.14
C TYR A 64 -4.18 -7.26 -1.03
N ILE A 65 -5.07 -7.33 -0.04
CA ILE A 65 -5.98 -8.47 0.15
C ILE A 65 -6.93 -8.62 -1.04
N ILE A 66 -7.53 -7.51 -1.49
CA ILE A 66 -8.44 -7.50 -2.64
C ILE A 66 -7.69 -7.94 -3.91
N ALA A 67 -6.48 -7.43 -4.13
CA ALA A 67 -5.65 -7.80 -5.29
C ALA A 67 -5.31 -9.29 -5.28
N GLN A 68 -4.86 -9.85 -4.14
CA GLN A 68 -4.57 -11.28 -4.00
C GLN A 68 -5.82 -12.15 -4.25
N TYR A 69 -6.98 -11.72 -3.75
CA TYR A 69 -8.24 -12.41 -3.99
C TYR A 69 -8.62 -12.40 -5.48
N LEU A 70 -8.57 -11.24 -6.15
CA LEU A 70 -8.84 -11.10 -7.57
C LEU A 70 -7.89 -11.95 -8.43
N LEU A 71 -6.58 -11.90 -8.14
CA LEU A 71 -5.58 -12.72 -8.83
C LEU A 71 -5.85 -14.22 -8.66
N SER A 72 -6.30 -14.65 -7.48
CA SER A 72 -6.65 -16.04 -7.19
C SER A 72 -7.90 -16.49 -7.97
N VAL A 73 -8.91 -15.63 -8.06
CA VAL A 73 -10.13 -15.89 -8.86
C VAL A 73 -9.80 -15.95 -10.35
N CYS A 74 -9.01 -15.01 -10.87
CA CYS A 74 -8.58 -15.00 -12.27
C CYS A 74 -7.78 -16.26 -12.64
N LYS A 75 -6.82 -16.69 -11.80
CA LYS A 75 -6.09 -17.94 -12.01
C LYS A 75 -7.00 -19.17 -12.08
N LYS A 76 -7.99 -19.27 -11.19
CA LYS A 76 -8.97 -20.38 -11.20
C LYS A 76 -9.80 -20.40 -12.48
N LYS A 77 -10.10 -19.22 -13.05
CA LYS A 77 -10.86 -19.11 -14.30
C LYS A 77 -10.05 -19.56 -15.52
N THR A 78 -8.75 -19.26 -15.58
CA THR A 78 -7.86 -19.71 -16.66
C THR A 78 -7.65 -21.23 -16.67
N LEU A 79 -7.51 -21.86 -15.50
CA LEU A 79 -7.30 -23.32 -15.38
C LEU A 79 -8.54 -24.16 -15.70
N LYS A 80 -9.73 -23.56 -15.77
CA LYS A 80 -10.98 -24.26 -16.06
C LYS A 80 -11.38 -24.20 -17.54
N VAL A 81 -10.60 -23.50 -18.35
CA VAL A 81 -10.85 -23.25 -19.79
C VAL A 81 -9.77 -23.90 -20.68
N SER A 82 -8.77 -24.56 -20.09
CA SER A 82 -7.85 -25.50 -20.76
C SER A 82 -8.25 -26.93 -20.44
#